data_AF-A0A968IYW6-F1
#
_entry.id   AF-A0A968IYW6-F1
#
_cell.length_a   1.000
_cell.length_b   1.000
_cell.length_c   1.000
_cell.angle_alpha   90.00
_cell.angle_beta   90.00
_cell.angle_gamma   90.00
#
_symmetry.space_group_name_H-M   'P 1'
#
loop_
_entity.id
_entity.type
_entity.pdbx_description
1 polymer ?
#
loop_
_entity_poly.entity_id
_entity_poly.type
_entity_poly.pdbx_seq_one_letter_code
_entity_poly.pdbx_strand_id
1 'polypeptide(L)'
;MVYRYTPKTAPGRLEGLRIARTLTLAGQTKPKQQHFLAPVPPLQLQTGDVVDVGLEIAGDRPMTHLQIEDFLPAGLEAIDRSFAIANPAVTAQPSAWEIQHQEIRGDRVRGYAERLEPGAYEFHYLARAVTPGQYQWPGATVTARYSPETFGRTVAAQLHLKEP
;
A
#
# COMPACT_ATOMS: atom_id res chain seq x y z
N MET A 1 -2.17 6.69 -37.95
CA MET A 1 -1.56 7.13 -36.67
C MET A 1 -2.29 6.42 -35.55
N VAL A 2 -1.62 5.57 -34.78
CA VAL A 2 -2.22 4.92 -33.59
C VAL A 2 -1.95 5.85 -32.41
N TYR A 3 -2.98 6.48 -31.86
CA TYR A 3 -2.86 7.24 -30.62
C TYR A 3 -2.58 6.26 -29.49
N ARG A 4 -1.32 6.21 -29.03
CA ARG A 4 -0.96 5.50 -27.80
C ARG A 4 -1.35 6.39 -26.63
N TYR A 5 -2.56 6.20 -26.10
CA TYR A 5 -2.98 6.81 -24.85
C TYR A 5 -2.18 6.20 -23.70
N THR A 6 -1.25 6.97 -23.14
CA THR A 6 -0.62 6.62 -21.86
C THR A 6 -1.53 7.19 -20.77
N PRO A 7 -2.20 6.36 -19.94
CA PRO A 7 -3.00 6.87 -18.85
C PRO A 7 -2.12 7.72 -17.94
N LYS A 8 -2.50 8.98 -17.72
CA LYS A 8 -1.81 9.80 -16.72
C LYS A 8 -2.04 9.17 -15.35
N THR A 9 -0.95 8.93 -14.64
CA THR A 9 -0.97 8.46 -13.26
C THR A 9 -1.78 9.43 -12.41
N ALA A 10 -2.86 8.95 -11.77
CA ALA A 10 -3.70 9.80 -10.95
C ALA A 10 -2.90 10.35 -9.75
N PRO A 11 -2.91 11.67 -9.49
CA PRO A 11 -2.21 12.24 -8.36
C PRO A 11 -2.82 11.78 -7.04
N GLY A 12 -2.00 11.79 -5.99
CA GLY A 12 -2.49 11.62 -4.63
C GLY A 12 -3.38 12.79 -4.21
N ARG A 13 -4.21 12.57 -3.20
CA ARG A 13 -5.15 13.55 -2.66
C ARG A 13 -5.22 13.44 -1.14
N LEU A 14 -5.46 14.57 -0.50
CA LEU A 14 -5.69 14.69 0.93
C LEU A 14 -6.97 15.48 1.12
N GLU A 15 -7.94 14.88 1.77
CA GLU A 15 -9.20 15.50 2.17
C GLU A 15 -9.46 15.10 3.62
N GLY A 16 -8.82 15.79 4.56
CA GLY A 16 -8.90 15.51 6.00
C GLY A 16 -8.10 14.29 6.50
N LEU A 17 -7.71 13.37 5.63
CA LEU A 17 -6.81 12.26 5.97
C LEU A 17 -5.56 12.26 5.10
N ARG A 18 -4.42 11.96 5.71
CA ARG A 18 -3.15 11.75 5.02
C ARG A 18 -2.85 10.26 4.96
N ILE A 19 -2.36 9.78 3.82
CA ILE A 19 -1.80 8.44 3.67
C ILE A 19 -0.51 8.50 2.87
N ALA A 20 0.52 7.81 3.33
CA ALA A 20 1.75 7.55 2.57
C ALA A 20 1.96 6.03 2.48
N ARG A 21 2.48 5.57 1.36
CA ARG A 21 2.82 4.16 1.14
C ARG A 21 4.31 4.02 0.94
N THR A 22 4.96 3.25 1.79
CA THR A 22 6.40 3.00 1.79
C THR A 22 6.63 1.55 1.39
N LEU A 23 7.57 1.34 0.46
CA LEU A 23 7.92 0.03 -0.06
C LEU A 23 9.36 -0.28 0.33
N THR A 24 9.55 -1.32 1.13
CA THR A 24 10.85 -1.76 1.61
C THR A 24 11.06 -3.21 1.23
N LEU A 25 12.22 -3.58 0.67
CA LEU A 25 12.50 -4.99 0.41
C LEU A 25 12.63 -5.75 1.75
N ALA A 26 12.10 -6.96 1.81
CA ALA A 26 12.20 -7.80 3.01
C ALA A 26 13.67 -8.00 3.41
N GLY A 27 13.95 -7.86 4.70
CA GLY A 27 15.32 -7.90 5.24
C GLY A 27 16.12 -6.60 5.07
N GLN A 28 15.56 -5.57 4.43
CA GLN A 28 16.15 -4.23 4.35
C GLN A 28 15.40 -3.25 5.26
N THR A 29 16.10 -2.20 5.68
CA THR A 29 15.53 -1.11 6.49
C THR A 29 15.33 0.18 5.70
N LYS A 30 16.07 0.35 4.60
CA LYS A 30 15.96 1.53 3.74
C LYS A 30 14.80 1.36 2.76
N PRO A 31 13.85 2.31 2.71
CA PRO A 31 12.80 2.30 1.72
C PRO A 31 13.36 2.31 0.30
N LYS A 32 12.81 1.43 -0.54
CA LYS A 32 13.07 1.42 -1.99
C LYS A 32 12.32 2.55 -2.67
N GLN A 33 11.09 2.83 -2.22
CA GLN A 33 10.25 3.89 -2.77
C GLN A 33 9.17 4.33 -1.77
N GLN A 34 8.75 5.59 -1.85
CA GLN A 34 7.65 6.15 -1.07
C GLN A 34 6.67 6.85 -2.00
N HIS A 35 5.38 6.56 -1.84
CA HIS A 35 4.28 7.12 -2.61
C HIS A 35 3.46 8.03 -1.71
N PHE A 36 3.39 9.31 -2.07
CA PHE A 36 2.58 10.29 -1.36
C PHE A 36 1.66 11.04 -2.34
N LEU A 37 1.89 12.32 -2.63
CA LEU A 37 1.02 13.10 -3.52
C LEU A 37 1.52 13.18 -4.97
N ALA A 38 2.83 13.31 -5.13
CA ALA A 38 3.47 13.57 -6.43
C ALA A 38 3.74 12.27 -7.22
N PRO A 39 3.74 12.32 -8.57
CA PRO A 39 4.14 11.19 -9.40
C PRO A 39 5.51 10.65 -9.03
N VAL A 40 5.65 9.33 -9.11
CA VAL A 40 6.87 8.59 -8.81
C VAL A 40 7.31 7.80 -10.05
N PRO A 41 8.61 7.49 -10.21
CA PRO A 41 9.06 6.61 -11.26
C PRO A 41 8.47 5.19 -11.08
N PRO A 42 8.43 4.35 -12.12
CA PRO A 42 8.03 2.97 -11.97
C PRO A 42 8.91 2.24 -10.96
N LEU A 43 8.29 1.53 -10.02
CA LEU A 43 9.00 0.66 -9.09
C LEU A 43 9.56 -0.53 -9.87
N GLN A 44 10.84 -0.84 -9.64
CA GLN A 44 11.53 -1.96 -10.29
C GLN A 44 11.75 -3.08 -9.27
N LEU A 45 11.15 -4.25 -9.48
CA LEU A 45 11.42 -5.46 -8.69
C LEU A 45 11.77 -6.64 -9.59
N GLN A 46 12.40 -7.65 -9.03
CA GLN A 46 12.64 -8.94 -9.68
C GLN A 46 11.63 -9.98 -9.19
N THR A 47 11.31 -10.96 -10.03
CA THR A 47 10.50 -12.10 -9.59
C THR A 47 11.13 -12.77 -8.37
N GLY A 48 10.31 -13.02 -7.35
CA GLY A 48 10.75 -13.58 -6.08
C GLY A 48 11.01 -12.54 -4.98
N ASP A 49 11.22 -11.26 -5.34
CA ASP A 49 11.34 -10.17 -4.36
C ASP A 49 10.12 -10.18 -3.43
N VAL A 50 10.38 -10.06 -2.13
CA VAL A 50 9.34 -9.79 -1.14
C VAL A 50 9.48 -8.35 -0.68
N VAL A 51 8.38 -7.62 -0.69
CA VAL A 51 8.29 -6.24 -0.21
C VAL A 51 7.41 -6.16 1.02
N ASP A 52 7.89 -5.44 2.02
CA ASP A 52 7.08 -4.86 3.07
C ASP A 52 6.43 -3.58 2.52
N VAL A 53 5.10 -3.57 2.53
CA VAL A 53 4.27 -2.42 2.19
C VAL A 53 3.77 -1.81 3.50
N GLY A 54 4.33 -0.66 3.85
CA GLY A 54 3.90 0.15 5.00
C GLY A 54 2.97 1.28 4.56
N LEU A 55 1.78 1.34 5.12
CA LEU A 55 0.84 2.45 4.98
C LEU A 55 0.86 3.28 6.25
N GLU A 56 1.36 4.50 6.15
CA GLU A 56 1.29 5.50 7.22
C GLU A 56 0.05 6.36 7.01
N ILE A 57 -0.93 6.23 7.92
CA ILE A 57 -2.16 7.02 7.94
C ILE A 57 -2.02 8.08 9.03
N ALA A 58 -2.35 9.34 8.73
CA ALA A 58 -2.37 10.39 9.74
C ALA A 58 -3.62 11.26 9.65
N GLY A 59 -4.07 11.72 10.82
CA GLY A 59 -5.18 12.64 11.00
C GLY A 59 -4.86 13.67 12.08
N ASP A 60 -5.48 14.84 11.99
CA ASP A 60 -5.32 15.96 12.92
C ASP A 60 -6.45 16.06 13.96
N ARG A 61 -7.49 15.25 13.81
CA ARG A 61 -8.66 15.19 14.67
C ARG A 61 -9.12 13.73 14.86
N PRO A 62 -9.88 13.44 15.94
CA PRO A 62 -10.46 12.12 16.11
C PRO A 62 -11.38 11.74 14.93
N MET A 63 -11.18 10.54 14.39
CA MET A 63 -12.03 9.95 13.36
C MET A 63 -12.44 8.53 13.76
N THR A 64 -13.54 8.05 13.19
CA THR A 64 -14.02 6.69 13.45
C THR A 64 -14.39 5.96 12.17
N HIS A 65 -14.38 4.62 12.25
CA HIS A 65 -14.74 3.71 11.17
C HIS A 65 -13.91 3.95 9.89
N LEU A 66 -12.59 3.93 10.06
CA LEU A 66 -11.63 4.11 8.97
C LEU A 66 -11.54 2.81 8.17
N GLN A 67 -11.67 2.94 6.86
CA GLN A 67 -11.44 1.86 5.91
C GLN A 67 -10.19 2.17 5.09
N ILE A 68 -9.25 1.24 5.09
CA ILE A 68 -8.01 1.28 4.32
C ILE A 68 -8.13 0.28 3.19
N GLU A 69 -7.79 0.69 1.97
CA GLU A 69 -7.75 -0.17 0.80
C GLU A 69 -6.47 0.07 0.00
N ASP A 70 -5.68 -0.99 -0.19
CA ASP A 70 -4.52 -0.97 -1.08
C ASP A 70 -4.67 -2.07 -2.13
N PHE A 71 -4.94 -1.66 -3.37
CA PHE A 71 -5.01 -2.56 -4.50
C PHE A 71 -3.62 -3.02 -4.92
N LEU A 72 -3.50 -4.33 -5.13
CA LEU A 72 -2.26 -4.93 -5.61
C LEU A 72 -2.18 -4.81 -7.13
N PRO A 73 -1.02 -4.45 -7.69
CA PRO A 73 -0.78 -4.61 -9.12
C PRO A 73 -0.75 -6.12 -9.43
N ALA A 74 -1.20 -6.52 -10.62
CA ALA A 74 -1.40 -7.95 -10.95
C ALA A 74 -0.14 -8.83 -10.85
N GLY A 75 1.06 -8.24 -10.84
CA GLY A 75 2.31 -8.97 -10.63
C GLY A 75 2.69 -9.24 -9.17
N LEU A 76 1.94 -8.69 -8.20
CA LEU A 76 2.17 -8.87 -6.76
C LEU A 76 1.06 -9.70 -6.13
N GLU A 77 1.45 -10.60 -5.22
CA GLU A 77 0.53 -11.35 -4.37
C GLU A 77 0.82 -11.05 -2.90
N ALA A 78 -0.21 -10.68 -2.14
CA ALA A 78 -0.06 -10.48 -0.71
C ALA A 78 0.17 -11.81 0.02
N ILE A 79 1.08 -11.79 1.00
CA ILE A 79 1.44 -12.97 1.80
C ILE A 79 0.58 -12.96 3.07
N ASP A 80 -0.19 -14.02 3.27
CA ASP A 80 -0.96 -14.21 4.50
C ASP A 80 -0.04 -14.52 5.68
N ARG A 81 -0.13 -13.70 6.73
CA ARG A 81 0.69 -13.82 7.95
C ARG A 81 0.38 -15.08 8.76
N SER A 82 -0.78 -15.71 8.60
CA SER A 82 -1.04 -17.01 9.22
C SER A 82 -0.07 -18.09 8.73
N PHE A 83 0.55 -17.89 7.55
CA PHE A 83 1.65 -18.71 7.02
C PHE A 83 3.05 -18.16 7.38
N ALA A 84 3.17 -16.94 7.91
CA ALA A 84 4.45 -16.29 8.21
C ALA A 84 5.19 -16.85 9.44
N ILE A 85 4.59 -17.78 10.20
CA ILE A 85 5.29 -18.53 11.26
C ILE A 85 6.42 -19.40 10.67
N ALA A 86 6.46 -19.63 9.36
CA ALA A 86 7.44 -20.49 8.72
C ALA A 86 8.83 -19.86 8.46
N ASN A 87 8.99 -18.52 8.45
CA ASN A 87 10.31 -17.92 8.17
C ASN A 87 10.56 -16.55 8.86
N PRO A 88 11.38 -16.50 9.93
CA PRO A 88 11.67 -15.25 10.65
C PRO A 88 12.44 -14.20 9.84
N ALA A 89 13.06 -14.57 8.70
CA ALA A 89 13.73 -13.62 7.80
C ALA A 89 12.75 -12.74 7.01
N VAL A 90 11.46 -13.08 6.99
CA VAL A 90 10.40 -12.37 6.25
C VAL A 90 9.30 -11.99 7.24
N THR A 91 9.65 -11.08 8.15
CA THR A 91 8.71 -10.51 9.12
C THR A 91 8.37 -9.10 8.69
N ALA A 92 7.08 -8.79 8.55
CA ALA A 92 6.65 -7.42 8.34
C ALA A 92 7.00 -6.56 9.56
N GLN A 93 7.23 -5.26 9.37
CA GLN A 93 7.34 -4.35 10.51
C GLN A 93 6.07 -4.40 11.36
N PRO A 94 6.20 -4.32 12.70
CA PRO A 94 5.05 -4.35 13.60
C PRO A 94 4.16 -3.15 13.30
N SER A 95 2.86 -3.39 13.12
CA SER A 95 1.90 -2.30 12.94
C SER A 95 1.70 -1.60 14.29
N ALA A 96 2.03 -0.30 14.37
CA ALA A 96 1.84 0.51 15.58
C ALA A 96 0.39 1.00 15.75
N TRP A 97 -0.53 0.51 14.91
CA TRP A 97 -1.96 0.82 14.97
C TRP A 97 -2.76 -0.41 15.35
N GLU A 98 -3.72 -0.26 16.25
CA GLU A 98 -4.73 -1.28 16.55
C GLU A 98 -5.69 -1.44 15.36
N ILE A 99 -5.21 -2.14 14.33
CA ILE A 99 -6.02 -2.60 13.22
C ILE A 99 -6.83 -3.79 13.71
N GLN A 100 -8.14 -3.60 13.85
CA GLN A 100 -9.05 -4.61 14.37
C GLN A 100 -9.25 -5.75 13.39
N HIS A 101 -9.16 -5.46 12.09
CA HIS A 101 -9.33 -6.45 11.04
C HIS A 101 -8.46 -6.13 9.83
N GLN A 102 -7.70 -7.13 9.38
CA GLN A 102 -7.00 -7.13 8.10
C GLN A 102 -7.58 -8.24 7.23
N GLU A 103 -7.93 -7.92 6.00
CA GLU A 103 -8.42 -8.85 5.00
C GLU A 103 -7.47 -8.86 3.80
N ILE A 104 -6.93 -10.03 3.45
CA ILE A 104 -6.16 -10.21 2.22
C ILE A 104 -7.09 -10.81 1.17
N ARG A 105 -7.20 -10.12 0.03
CA ARG A 105 -7.92 -10.59 -1.17
C ARG A 105 -6.92 -10.76 -2.31
N GLY A 106 -7.33 -11.44 -3.38
CA GLY A 106 -6.48 -11.65 -4.55
C GLY A 106 -6.06 -10.36 -5.26
N ASP A 107 -6.87 -9.30 -5.17
CA ASP A 107 -6.64 -8.01 -5.85
C ASP A 107 -6.25 -6.85 -4.92
N ARG A 108 -6.35 -7.03 -3.60
CA ARG A 108 -6.14 -5.95 -2.62
C ARG A 108 -5.93 -6.44 -1.20
N VAL A 109 -5.37 -5.57 -0.38
CA VAL A 109 -5.38 -5.69 1.09
C VAL A 109 -6.31 -4.63 1.66
N ARG A 110 -7.14 -5.02 2.63
CA ARG A 110 -8.05 -4.11 3.34
C ARG A 110 -7.72 -4.10 4.82
N GLY A 111 -7.77 -2.93 5.41
CA GLY A 111 -7.65 -2.71 6.84
C GLY A 111 -8.88 -1.98 7.38
N TYR A 112 -9.29 -2.32 8.60
CA TYR A 112 -10.33 -1.60 9.32
C TYR A 112 -9.83 -1.16 10.69
N ALA A 113 -10.10 0.09 11.03
CA ALA A 113 -9.86 0.65 12.35
C ALA A 113 -11.10 1.43 12.81
N GLU A 114 -11.62 1.08 13.98
CA GLU A 114 -12.76 1.79 14.58
C GLU A 114 -12.43 3.23 14.91
N ARG A 115 -11.19 3.53 15.30
CA ARG A 115 -10.79 4.88 15.73
C ARG A 115 -9.39 5.26 15.26
N LEU A 116 -9.24 6.54 14.97
CA LEU A 116 -7.98 7.21 14.73
C LEU A 116 -7.97 8.47 15.62
N GLU A 117 -7.12 8.51 16.64
CA GLU A 117 -6.87 9.75 17.39
C GLU A 117 -5.89 10.64 16.60
N PRO A 118 -5.73 11.93 16.94
CA PRO A 118 -4.72 12.77 16.30
C PRO A 118 -3.33 12.15 16.40
N GLY A 119 -2.67 11.94 15.25
CA GLY A 119 -1.40 11.23 15.19
C GLY A 119 -1.14 10.56 13.84
N ALA A 120 -0.07 9.77 13.79
CA ALA A 120 0.32 8.95 12.66
C ALA A 120 0.41 7.48 13.07
N TYR A 121 -0.09 6.60 12.20
CA TYR A 121 -0.34 5.21 12.49
C TYR A 121 0.08 4.36 11.30
N GLU A 122 0.70 3.22 11.58
CA GLU A 122 1.28 2.35 10.56
C GLU A 122 0.51 1.04 10.44
N PHE A 123 0.21 0.68 9.19
CA PHE A 123 -0.35 -0.61 8.81
C PHE A 123 0.57 -1.27 7.77
N HIS A 124 1.11 -2.43 8.10
CA HIS A 124 2.03 -3.15 7.22
C HIS A 124 1.42 -4.43 6.69
N TYR A 125 1.84 -4.85 5.50
CA TYR A 125 1.66 -6.20 5.00
C TYR A 125 2.81 -6.57 4.04
N LEU A 126 2.97 -7.86 3.77
CA LEU A 126 3.98 -8.36 2.84
C LEU A 126 3.35 -8.69 1.50
N ALA A 127 4.08 -8.46 0.41
CA ALA A 127 3.71 -8.91 -0.93
C ALA A 127 4.92 -9.50 -1.66
N ARG A 128 4.70 -10.52 -2.48
CA ARG A 128 5.71 -11.18 -3.31
C ARG A 128 5.53 -10.81 -4.77
N ALA A 129 6.63 -10.54 -5.47
CA ALA A 129 6.67 -10.42 -6.92
C ALA A 129 6.63 -11.80 -7.59
N VAL A 130 5.64 -12.03 -8.45
CA VAL A 130 5.34 -13.35 -9.02
C VAL A 130 5.50 -13.36 -10.54
N THR A 131 4.78 -12.51 -11.27
CA THR A 131 4.71 -12.58 -12.74
C THR A 131 5.41 -11.38 -13.40
N PRO A 132 6.49 -11.57 -14.19
CA PRO A 132 7.15 -10.50 -14.93
C PRO A 132 6.17 -9.69 -15.80
N GLY A 133 6.40 -8.38 -15.91
CA GLY A 133 5.51 -7.50 -16.67
C GLY A 133 5.51 -6.05 -16.21
N GLN A 134 4.66 -5.23 -16.82
CA GLN A 134 4.43 -3.83 -16.45
C GLN A 134 2.97 -3.67 -16.02
N TYR A 135 2.77 -3.21 -14.78
CA TYR A 135 1.46 -3.16 -14.16
C TYR A 135 1.17 -1.75 -13.63
N GLN A 136 -0.10 -1.36 -13.73
CA GLN A 136 -0.60 -0.18 -13.03
C GLN A 136 -0.78 -0.54 -11.55
N TRP A 137 -0.38 0.36 -10.67
CA TRP A 137 -0.56 0.23 -9.23
C TRP A 137 -1.44 1.38 -8.73
N PRO A 138 -2.72 1.13 -8.41
CA PRO A 138 -3.60 2.15 -7.90
C PRO A 138 -3.06 2.80 -6.60
N GLY A 139 -3.51 4.01 -6.33
CA GLY A 139 -3.25 4.71 -5.07
C GLY A 139 -3.89 3.96 -3.89
N ALA A 140 -3.11 3.64 -2.85
CA ALA A 140 -3.64 3.23 -1.56
C ALA A 140 -4.54 4.34 -1.00
N THR A 141 -5.68 3.97 -0.44
CA THR A 141 -6.73 4.88 0.02
C THR A 141 -7.07 4.60 1.48
N VAL A 142 -7.33 5.65 2.24
CA VAL A 142 -8.01 5.60 3.54
C VAL A 142 -9.24 6.49 3.50
N THR A 143 -10.36 6.06 4.06
CA THR A 143 -11.62 6.81 4.04
C THR A 143 -12.39 6.62 5.34
N ALA A 144 -13.00 7.69 5.86
CA ALA A 144 -13.94 7.57 6.97
C ALA A 144 -15.30 7.07 6.44
N ARG A 145 -15.75 5.88 6.89
CA ARG A 145 -16.94 5.21 6.33
C ARG A 145 -18.20 6.07 6.34
N TYR A 146 -18.40 6.87 7.40
CA TYR A 146 -19.60 7.70 7.55
C TYR A 146 -19.42 9.16 7.09
N SER A 147 -18.23 9.51 6.60
CA SER A 147 -17.91 10.82 6.03
C SER A 147 -16.98 10.61 4.83
N PRO A 148 -17.50 10.05 3.71
CA PRO A 148 -16.69 9.63 2.57
C PRO A 148 -15.95 10.79 1.85
N GLU A 149 -16.39 12.03 2.07
CA GLU A 149 -15.66 13.23 1.70
C GLU A 149 -14.34 13.41 2.47
N THR A 150 -14.19 12.75 3.62
CA THR A 150 -12.95 12.67 4.40
C THR A 150 -12.15 11.43 4.01
N PHE A 151 -11.14 11.62 3.17
CA PHE A 151 -10.28 10.55 2.67
C PHE A 151 -8.86 11.01 2.39
N GLY A 152 -7.94 10.06 2.33
CA GLY A 152 -6.59 10.24 1.84
C GLY A 152 -6.31 9.22 0.75
N ARG A 153 -5.58 9.61 -0.30
CA ARG A 153 -5.16 8.70 -1.36
C ARG A 153 -3.72 8.98 -1.79
N THR A 154 -2.90 7.96 -1.86
CA THR A 154 -1.56 8.09 -2.45
C THR A 154 -1.63 8.25 -3.96
N VAL A 155 -0.54 8.71 -4.56
CA VAL A 155 -0.36 8.71 -6.01
C VAL A 155 -0.47 7.27 -6.53
N ALA A 156 -1.08 7.11 -7.71
CA ALA A 156 -0.93 5.87 -8.44
C ALA A 156 0.55 5.69 -8.86
N ALA A 157 0.97 4.48 -9.17
CA ALA A 157 2.33 4.19 -9.60
C ALA A 157 2.30 3.14 -10.72
N GLN A 158 3.47 2.83 -11.25
CA GLN A 158 3.67 1.68 -12.13
C GLN A 158 4.64 0.71 -11.45
N LEU A 159 4.42 -0.58 -11.65
CA LEU A 159 5.31 -1.64 -11.24
C LEU A 159 5.90 -2.30 -12.48
N HIS A 160 7.21 -2.38 -12.55
CA HIS A 160 7.96 -3.13 -13.56
C HIS A 160 8.62 -4.33 -12.88
N LEU A 161 8.17 -5.53 -13.25
CA LEU A 161 8.73 -6.80 -12.81
C LEU A 161 9.58 -7.41 -13.91
N LYS A 162 10.81 -7.77 -13.57
CA LYS A 162 11.75 -8.44 -14.46
C LYS A 162 11.97 -9.88 -14.01
N GLU A 163 12.36 -10.71 -14.97
CA GLU A 163 12.97 -12.02 -14.68
C GLU A 163 14.23 -11.83 -13.81
N PRO A 164 14.58 -12.83 -12.98
CA PRO A 164 15.74 -12.77 -12.10
C PRO A 164 17.06 -12.62 -12.87
#